data_AF-A0A0F8YTM0-F1
#
_entry.id   AF-A0A0F8YTM0-F1
#
_cell.length_a   1.000
_cell.length_b   1.000
_cell.length_c   1.000
_cell.angle_alpha   90.00
_cell.angle_beta   90.00
_cell.angle_gamma   90.00
#
_symmetry.space_group_name_H-M   'P 1'
#
loop_
_entity.id
_entity.type
_entity.pdbx_description
1 polymer ?
#
loop_
_entity_poly.entity_id
_entity_poly.type
_entity_poly.pdbx_seq_one_letter_code
_entity_poly.pdbx_strand_id
1 'polypeptide(L)'
;IRVYEIIIQTCYAQNMFKEAIDAASKILKQLGIYLPKKTGKIPIMLGMLKTGFVLHRKNTDDLYNLPQMTDPHKLTAMRILMSVTISLYKSIRNVFPSIAFKMVILSVKYGNSYLSPFAYTLYGLILGSFGKIGPGYRYDRFALDLFHKFNSEKVDTKIYSIFSGLIKRWRHHLKESLDPLLEACQTGLETGDLLNAASIVRLYCHNLFFIGTDLKTLEKETAKYGEILMKLKQESPLRNVMLIRQTASNLTGASEERTILIGESFNEETMLPDLIESNDKDAIIGLYFLKAMLC
;
A
#
# COMPACT_ATOMS: atom_id res chain seq x y z
N ILE A 1 -10.17 21.74 -5.52
CA ILE A 1 -9.35 20.77 -4.75
C ILE A 1 -9.99 19.38 -4.73
N ARG A 2 -11.23 19.22 -4.23
CA ARG A 2 -11.98 17.94 -4.26
C ARG A 2 -12.09 17.31 -5.66
N VAL A 3 -12.25 18.15 -6.69
CA VAL A 3 -12.25 17.75 -8.11
C VAL A 3 -10.96 17.02 -8.52
N TYR A 4 -9.80 17.44 -8.04
CA TYR A 4 -8.52 16.84 -8.43
C TYR A 4 -8.26 15.50 -7.74
N GLU A 5 -8.74 15.33 -6.51
CA GLU A 5 -8.68 14.05 -5.82
C GLU A 5 -9.59 13.03 -6.49
N ILE A 6 -10.78 13.47 -6.90
CA ILE A 6 -11.67 12.65 -7.71
C ILE A 6 -11.00 12.30 -9.03
N ILE A 7 -10.36 13.24 -9.74
CA ILE A 7 -9.62 12.94 -10.98
C ILE A 7 -8.52 11.90 -10.73
N ILE A 8 -7.70 12.06 -9.69
CA ILE A 8 -6.63 11.11 -9.35
C ILE A 8 -7.22 9.72 -9.01
N GLN A 9 -8.31 9.67 -8.26
CA GLN A 9 -9.00 8.43 -7.89
C GLN A 9 -9.68 7.76 -9.10
N THR A 10 -10.28 8.54 -10.00
CA THR A 10 -10.90 8.05 -11.23
C THR A 10 -9.83 7.52 -12.19
N CYS A 11 -8.74 8.27 -12.39
CA CYS A 11 -7.60 7.80 -13.17
C CYS A 11 -7.03 6.51 -12.57
N TYR A 12 -6.94 6.41 -11.24
CA TYR A 12 -6.53 5.18 -10.57
C TYR A 12 -7.50 4.02 -10.83
N ALA A 13 -8.82 4.23 -10.68
CA ALA A 13 -9.84 3.21 -10.91
C ALA A 13 -9.82 2.68 -12.36
N GLN A 14 -9.34 3.48 -13.31
CA GLN A 14 -9.20 3.13 -14.72
C GLN A 14 -7.77 2.69 -15.09
N ASN A 15 -6.89 2.41 -14.13
CA ASN A 15 -5.48 2.07 -14.33
C ASN A 15 -4.65 3.11 -15.13
N MET A 16 -5.15 4.33 -15.26
CA MET A 16 -4.50 5.48 -15.91
C MET A 16 -3.50 6.15 -14.94
N PHE A 17 -2.48 5.39 -14.51
CA PHE A 17 -1.56 5.82 -13.47
C PHE A 17 -0.69 7.01 -13.88
N LYS A 18 -0.35 7.12 -15.17
CA LYS A 18 0.49 8.19 -15.70
C LYS A 18 -0.26 9.53 -15.68
N GLU A 19 -1.51 9.51 -16.09
CA GLU A 19 -2.44 10.63 -16.10
C GLU A 19 -2.68 11.14 -14.68
N ALA A 20 -2.86 10.22 -13.71
CA ALA A 20 -2.95 10.55 -12.29
C ALA A 20 -1.69 11.28 -11.79
N ILE A 21 -0.50 10.83 -12.20
CA ILE A 21 0.78 11.44 -11.82
C ILE A 21 0.96 12.81 -12.46
N ASP A 22 0.60 12.97 -13.72
CA ASP A 22 0.72 14.24 -14.44
C ASP A 22 -0.23 15.29 -13.86
N ALA A 23 -1.48 14.90 -13.57
CA ALA A 23 -2.46 15.75 -12.89
C ALA A 23 -1.95 16.19 -11.50
N ALA A 24 -1.48 15.24 -10.68
CA ALA A 24 -0.93 15.55 -9.36
C ALA A 24 0.30 16.46 -9.46
N SER A 25 1.21 16.19 -10.40
CA SER A 25 2.44 16.97 -10.61
C SER A 25 2.15 18.42 -10.99
N LYS A 26 1.13 18.66 -11.83
CA LYS A 26 0.72 20.01 -12.23
C LYS A 26 0.27 20.84 -11.03
N ILE A 27 -0.52 20.26 -10.14
CA ILE A 27 -1.05 20.95 -8.96
C ILE A 27 0.04 21.14 -7.91
N LEU A 28 0.84 20.10 -7.65
CA LEU A 28 1.96 20.19 -6.71
C LEU A 28 2.93 21.30 -7.14
N LYS A 29 3.18 21.48 -8.44
CA LYS A 29 4.00 22.59 -8.96
C LYS A 29 3.41 23.95 -8.60
N GLN A 30 2.10 24.14 -8.68
CA GLN A 30 1.42 25.38 -8.26
C GLN A 30 1.54 25.62 -6.75
N LEU A 31 1.66 24.54 -5.96
CA LEU A 31 1.88 24.59 -4.51
C LEU A 31 3.37 24.68 -4.11
N GLY A 32 4.27 24.87 -5.09
CA GLY A 32 5.72 24.97 -4.87
C GLY A 32 6.42 23.63 -4.59
N ILE A 33 5.78 22.50 -4.93
CA ILE A 33 6.30 21.15 -4.71
C ILE A 33 6.54 20.45 -6.05
N TYR A 34 7.78 20.01 -6.27
CA TYR A 34 8.19 19.40 -7.52
C TYR A 34 8.44 17.91 -7.35
N LEU A 35 7.66 17.05 -8.00
CA LEU A 35 7.98 15.62 -8.10
C LEU A 35 9.11 15.39 -9.11
N PRO A 36 10.09 14.51 -8.80
CA PRO A 36 11.16 14.23 -9.73
C PRO A 36 10.63 13.50 -10.96
N LYS A 37 10.96 14.01 -12.15
CA LYS A 37 10.61 13.36 -13.43
C LYS A 37 11.55 12.22 -13.81
N LYS A 38 12.80 12.26 -13.33
CA LYS A 38 13.83 11.26 -13.65
C LYS A 38 13.83 10.14 -12.62
N THR A 39 13.78 8.91 -13.12
CA THR A 39 14.00 7.68 -12.36
C THR A 39 15.50 7.48 -12.16
N GLY A 40 15.97 7.52 -10.91
CA GLY A 40 17.39 7.33 -10.63
C GLY A 40 17.69 7.27 -9.14
N LYS A 41 18.80 6.62 -8.78
CA LYS A 41 19.22 6.47 -7.37
C LYS A 41 19.64 7.79 -6.72
N ILE A 42 20.21 8.72 -7.50
CA ILE A 42 20.74 10.00 -7.00
C ILE A 42 19.64 10.88 -6.38
N PRO A 43 18.50 11.19 -7.06
CA PRO A 43 17.41 11.95 -6.45
C PRO A 43 16.86 11.32 -5.16
N ILE A 44 16.81 9.99 -5.10
CA ILE A 44 16.33 9.26 -3.91
C ILE A 44 17.32 9.45 -2.76
N MET A 45 18.61 9.27 -3.01
CA MET A 45 19.66 9.43 -2.00
C MET A 45 19.73 10.86 -1.46
N LEU A 46 19.63 11.86 -2.35
CA LEU A 46 19.53 13.27 -1.96
C LEU A 46 18.27 13.56 -1.14
N GLY A 47 17.13 12.98 -1.53
CA GLY A 47 15.89 13.07 -0.76
C GLY A 47 16.03 12.49 0.64
N MET A 48 16.62 11.29 0.74
CA MET A 48 16.87 10.62 2.01
C MET A 48 17.81 11.44 2.91
N LEU A 49 18.91 11.98 2.36
CA LEU A 49 19.84 12.83 3.11
C LEU A 49 19.17 14.10 3.62
N LYS A 50 18.39 14.78 2.77
CA LYS A 50 17.67 16.00 3.14
C LYS A 50 16.64 15.74 4.23
N THR A 51 15.88 14.64 4.12
CA THR A 51 14.92 14.24 5.15
C THR A 51 15.65 13.86 6.44
N GLY A 52 16.76 13.12 6.35
CA GLY A 52 17.61 12.79 7.49
C GLY A 52 18.13 14.03 8.21
N PHE A 53 18.58 15.06 7.47
CA PHE A 53 19.05 16.32 8.05
C PHE A 53 17.94 17.07 8.81
N VAL A 54 16.74 17.14 8.23
CA VAL A 54 15.57 17.78 8.88
C VAL A 54 15.14 17.02 10.16
N LEU A 55 15.43 15.73 10.24
CA LEU A 55 15.15 14.87 11.39
C LEU A 55 16.32 14.75 12.38
N HIS A 56 17.55 15.14 12.00
CA HIS A 56 18.79 14.81 12.72
C HIS A 56 18.84 15.34 14.17
N ARG A 57 18.03 16.36 14.49
CA ARG A 57 17.93 16.96 15.83
C ARG A 57 16.53 16.85 16.44
N LYS A 58 15.71 15.93 15.95
CA LYS A 58 14.36 15.71 16.46
C LYS A 58 14.20 14.25 16.83
N ASN A 59 14.01 13.98 18.11
CA ASN A 59 13.54 12.68 18.55
C ASN A 59 12.02 12.55 18.28
N THR A 60 11.44 11.39 18.57
CA THR A 60 10.00 11.16 18.35
C THR A 60 9.13 12.08 19.20
N ASP A 61 9.59 12.49 20.38
CA ASP A 61 8.84 13.38 21.29
C ASP A 61 8.83 14.82 20.76
N ASP A 62 9.96 15.29 20.23
CA ASP A 62 10.08 16.58 19.53
C ASP A 62 9.13 16.62 18.33
N LEU A 63 9.04 15.51 17.60
CA LEU A 63 8.14 15.37 16.45
C LEU A 63 6.69 15.31 16.90
N TYR A 64 6.38 14.59 17.98
CA TYR A 64 5.04 14.48 18.54
C TYR A 64 4.49 15.85 18.94
N ASN A 65 5.34 16.69 19.53
CA ASN A 65 5.00 18.01 20.06
C ASN A 65 5.07 19.14 19.02
N LEU A 66 5.32 18.85 17.74
CA LEU A 66 5.19 19.85 16.68
C LEU A 66 3.78 20.45 16.67
N PRO A 67 3.64 21.75 16.35
CA PRO A 67 2.33 22.39 16.25
C PRO A 67 1.48 21.71 15.18
N GLN A 68 0.17 21.91 15.23
CA GLN A 68 -0.72 21.46 14.16
C GLN A 68 -0.49 22.28 12.89
N MET A 69 -0.45 21.61 11.74
CA MET A 69 -0.37 22.25 10.43
C MET A 69 -1.68 22.98 10.12
N THR A 70 -1.60 24.30 9.98
CA THR A 70 -2.76 25.17 9.69
C THR A 70 -2.73 25.76 8.29
N ASP A 71 -1.57 25.75 7.61
CA ASP A 71 -1.45 26.29 6.25
C ASP A 71 -2.27 25.46 5.25
N PRO A 72 -3.32 26.03 4.63
CA PRO A 72 -4.22 25.30 3.73
C PRO A 72 -3.54 24.82 2.44
N HIS A 73 -2.49 25.52 1.96
CA HIS A 73 -1.71 25.08 0.81
C HIS A 73 -0.87 23.85 1.14
N LYS A 74 -0.29 23.78 2.34
CA LYS A 74 0.48 22.60 2.77
C LYS A 74 -0.41 21.40 3.07
N LEU A 75 -1.56 21.63 3.70
CA LEU A 75 -2.58 20.58 3.87
C LEU A 75 -3.05 20.04 2.53
N THR A 76 -3.32 20.91 1.55
CA THR A 76 -3.70 20.49 0.19
C THR A 76 -2.59 19.67 -0.47
N ALA A 77 -1.34 20.10 -0.33
CA ALA A 77 -0.20 19.35 -0.85
C ALA A 77 -0.09 17.95 -0.22
N MET A 78 -0.25 17.83 1.11
CA MET A 78 -0.23 16.55 1.82
C MET A 78 -1.31 15.61 1.27
N ARG A 79 -2.53 16.12 1.02
CA ARG A 79 -3.64 15.31 0.46
C ARG A 79 -3.34 14.81 -0.95
N ILE A 80 -2.80 15.66 -1.82
CA ILE A 80 -2.43 15.28 -3.20
C ILE A 80 -1.26 14.28 -3.21
N LEU A 81 -0.26 14.48 -2.35
CA LEU A 81 0.85 13.54 -2.20
C LEU A 81 0.36 12.17 -1.74
N MET A 82 -0.56 12.12 -0.77
CA MET A 82 -1.17 10.87 -0.31
C MET A 82 -2.00 10.20 -1.43
N SER A 83 -2.81 10.96 -2.18
CA SER A 83 -3.68 10.38 -3.21
C SER A 83 -2.89 9.80 -4.40
N VAL A 84 -1.77 10.41 -4.80
CA VAL A 84 -0.94 9.92 -5.91
C VAL A 84 0.00 8.76 -5.51
N THR A 85 0.10 8.44 -4.22
CA THR A 85 1.08 7.47 -3.71
C THR A 85 0.92 6.10 -4.36
N ILE A 86 -0.32 5.60 -4.50
CA ILE A 86 -0.58 4.27 -5.07
C ILE A 86 -0.25 4.26 -6.58
N SER A 87 -0.65 5.30 -7.32
CA SER A 87 -0.34 5.44 -8.74
C SER A 87 1.17 5.48 -9.00
N LEU A 88 1.94 6.16 -8.15
CA LEU A 88 3.40 6.17 -8.21
C LEU A 88 4.02 4.82 -7.87
N TYR A 89 3.49 4.13 -6.86
CA TYR A 89 3.96 2.79 -6.49
C TYR A 89 3.81 1.79 -7.66
N LYS A 90 2.68 1.84 -8.36
CA LYS A 90 2.36 0.93 -9.48
C LYS A 90 3.11 1.27 -10.77
N SER A 91 3.29 2.54 -11.11
CA SER A 91 3.86 2.95 -12.41
C SER A 91 5.35 3.28 -12.37
N ILE A 92 5.82 4.05 -11.37
CA ILE A 92 7.19 4.55 -11.30
C ILE A 92 7.74 4.34 -9.88
N ARG A 93 7.98 3.07 -9.54
CA ARG A 93 8.43 2.64 -8.20
C ARG A 93 9.66 3.41 -7.68
N ASN A 94 10.53 3.89 -8.56
CA ASN A 94 11.72 4.67 -8.20
C ASN A 94 11.41 6.12 -7.76
N VAL A 95 10.23 6.67 -8.08
CA VAL A 95 9.83 8.03 -7.66
C VAL A 95 9.05 7.99 -6.35
N PHE A 96 8.46 6.85 -6.01
CA PHE A 96 7.67 6.63 -4.79
C PHE A 96 8.36 7.13 -3.49
N PRO A 97 9.67 6.89 -3.24
CA PRO A 97 10.31 7.39 -2.02
C PRO A 97 10.26 8.91 -1.85
N SER A 98 10.22 9.66 -2.95
CA SER A 98 10.18 11.12 -2.92
C SER A 98 8.91 11.68 -2.30
N ILE A 99 7.80 10.93 -2.32
CA ILE A 99 6.54 11.30 -1.68
C ILE A 99 6.72 11.34 -0.17
N ALA A 100 7.21 10.25 0.42
CA ALA A 100 7.46 10.18 1.86
C ALA A 100 8.39 11.30 2.32
N PHE A 101 9.52 11.50 1.61
CA PHE A 101 10.49 12.53 1.95
C PHE A 101 9.86 13.92 1.97
N LYS A 102 9.04 14.25 0.98
CA LYS A 102 8.34 15.54 0.91
C LYS A 102 7.31 15.70 2.02
N MET A 103 6.48 14.69 2.26
CA MET A 103 5.45 14.76 3.29
C MET A 103 6.06 14.87 4.70
N VAL A 104 7.17 14.15 4.97
CA VAL A 104 7.91 14.29 6.23
C VAL A 104 8.50 15.69 6.35
N ILE A 105 9.16 16.22 5.31
CA ILE A 105 9.72 17.57 5.34
C ILE A 105 8.62 18.62 5.57
N LEU A 106 7.45 18.46 4.95
CA LEU A 106 6.31 19.34 5.18
C LEU A 106 5.82 19.27 6.64
N SER A 107 5.68 18.05 7.17
CA SER A 107 5.24 17.84 8.56
C SER A 107 6.21 18.46 9.56
N VAL A 108 7.52 18.29 9.34
CA VAL A 108 8.53 18.86 10.25
C VAL A 108 8.61 20.39 10.15
N LYS A 109 8.43 20.97 8.96
CA LYS A 109 8.56 22.43 8.75
C LYS A 109 7.32 23.22 9.11
N TYR A 110 6.14 22.67 8.87
CA TYR A 110 4.87 23.39 8.98
C TYR A 110 3.94 22.83 10.05
N GLY A 111 4.42 21.86 10.85
CA GLY A 111 3.64 21.18 11.86
C GLY A 111 3.01 19.88 11.36
N ASN A 112 2.51 19.06 12.28
CA ASN A 112 1.85 17.80 11.95
C ASN A 112 0.38 18.02 11.60
N SER A 113 -0.15 17.19 10.69
CA SER A 113 -1.58 17.09 10.41
C SER A 113 -2.06 15.65 10.59
N TYR A 114 -3.37 15.43 10.46
CA TYR A 114 -3.96 14.09 10.39
C TYR A 114 -3.39 13.21 9.25
N LEU A 115 -2.66 13.80 8.30
CA LEU A 115 -1.98 13.10 7.19
C LEU A 115 -0.51 12.79 7.49
N SER A 116 0.07 13.37 8.54
CA SER A 116 1.46 13.15 8.93
C SER A 116 1.75 11.70 9.36
N PRO A 117 0.86 10.97 10.06
CA PRO A 117 1.04 9.54 10.32
C PRO A 117 1.37 8.74 9.06
N PHE A 118 0.62 8.95 7.97
CA PHE A 118 0.90 8.31 6.67
C PHE A 118 2.33 8.59 6.19
N ALA A 119 2.79 9.84 6.30
CA ALA A 119 4.12 10.24 5.87
C ALA A 119 5.24 9.51 6.62
N TYR A 120 5.13 9.43 7.94
CA TYR A 120 6.12 8.78 8.81
C TYR A 120 6.12 7.26 8.63
N THR A 121 4.94 6.66 8.44
CA THR A 121 4.79 5.24 8.06
C THR A 121 5.52 4.94 6.76
N LEU A 122 5.22 5.72 5.71
CA LEU A 122 5.83 5.56 4.40
C LEU A 122 7.36 5.72 4.47
N TYR A 123 7.83 6.68 5.27
CA TYR A 123 9.25 6.87 5.52
C TYR A 123 9.89 5.68 6.23
N GLY A 124 9.20 5.09 7.22
CA GLY A 124 9.62 3.87 7.88
C GLY A 124 9.76 2.68 6.93
N LEU A 125 8.78 2.50 6.04
CA LEU A 125 8.82 1.50 4.95
C LEU A 125 9.99 1.74 4.00
N ILE A 126 10.31 2.98 3.66
CA ILE A 126 11.46 3.25 2.81
C ILE A 126 12.77 2.92 3.55
N LEU A 127 12.88 3.29 4.82
CA LEU A 127 14.10 3.01 5.60
C LEU A 127 14.40 1.52 5.67
N GLY A 128 13.41 0.67 5.95
CA GLY A 128 13.67 -0.77 6.03
C GLY A 128 13.88 -1.43 4.67
N SER A 129 13.35 -0.90 3.56
CA SER A 129 13.72 -1.40 2.22
C SER A 129 15.19 -1.11 1.86
N PHE A 130 15.80 -0.11 2.51
CA PHE A 130 17.25 0.15 2.50
C PHE A 130 18.01 -0.57 3.64
N GLY A 131 17.40 -1.58 4.28
CA GLY A 131 18.02 -2.39 5.34
C GLY A 131 17.99 -1.74 6.74
N LYS A 132 17.47 -0.52 6.89
CA LYS A 132 17.37 0.18 8.19
C LYS A 132 16.07 -0.17 8.92
N ILE A 133 15.88 -1.47 9.22
CA ILE A 133 14.65 -2.01 9.80
C ILE A 133 14.36 -1.40 11.19
N GLY A 134 15.36 -1.32 12.07
CA GLY A 134 15.20 -0.75 13.42
C GLY A 134 14.69 0.70 13.40
N PRO A 135 15.37 1.63 12.69
CA PRO A 135 14.86 2.98 12.47
C PRO A 135 13.49 3.02 11.80
N GLY A 136 13.25 2.17 10.79
CA GLY A 136 11.97 2.11 10.09
C GLY A 136 10.80 1.80 11.04
N TYR A 137 10.98 0.81 11.91
CA TYR A 137 10.01 0.43 12.94
C TYR A 137 9.76 1.53 13.98
N ARG A 138 10.78 2.33 14.34
CA ARG A 138 10.56 3.45 15.27
C ARG A 138 9.64 4.51 14.68
N TYR A 139 9.80 4.83 13.39
CA TYR A 139 8.92 5.79 12.72
C TYR A 139 7.50 5.25 12.52
N ASP A 140 7.37 3.93 12.34
CA ASP A 140 6.08 3.25 12.30
C ASP A 140 5.34 3.37 13.64
N ARG A 141 6.01 3.01 14.76
CA ARG A 141 5.44 3.18 16.11
C ARG A 141 5.07 4.62 16.40
N PHE A 142 5.98 5.55 16.11
CA PHE A 142 5.72 6.98 16.28
C PHE A 142 4.51 7.46 15.47
N ALA A 143 4.37 6.96 14.24
CA ALA A 143 3.25 7.34 13.40
C ALA A 143 1.91 6.82 13.96
N LEU A 144 1.89 5.65 14.63
CA LEU A 144 0.73 5.14 15.37
C LEU A 144 0.42 5.99 16.61
N ASP A 145 1.43 6.43 17.35
CA ASP A 145 1.20 7.33 18.50
C ASP A 145 0.62 8.68 18.02
N LEU A 146 1.18 9.23 16.94
CA LEU A 146 0.72 10.47 16.31
C LEU A 146 -0.69 10.32 15.74
N PHE A 147 -1.01 9.13 15.24
CA PHE A 147 -2.32 8.79 14.75
C PHE A 147 -3.40 8.90 15.83
N HIS A 148 -3.16 8.29 17.00
CA HIS A 148 -4.07 8.38 18.14
C HIS A 148 -4.22 9.83 18.63
N LYS A 149 -3.15 10.63 18.59
CA LYS A 149 -3.19 12.06 18.95
C LYS A 149 -4.20 12.85 18.13
N PHE A 150 -4.27 12.63 16.82
CA PHE A 150 -5.17 13.40 15.95
C PHE A 150 -6.63 12.94 16.02
N ASN A 151 -6.93 11.91 16.83
CA ASN A 151 -8.25 11.31 17.05
C ASN A 151 -9.10 11.30 15.78
N SER A 152 -8.47 10.96 14.65
CA SER A 152 -9.14 10.99 13.37
C SER A 152 -10.01 9.75 13.31
N GLU A 153 -11.24 9.83 13.83
CA GLU A 153 -12.30 8.83 13.63
C GLU A 153 -12.54 8.55 12.13
N LYS A 154 -12.10 9.48 11.27
CA LYS A 154 -12.07 9.38 9.82
C LYS A 154 -10.74 8.91 9.27
N VAL A 155 -10.15 7.89 9.87
CA VAL A 155 -8.91 7.37 9.31
C VAL A 155 -9.21 6.54 8.10
N ASP A 156 -8.72 7.08 6.98
CA ASP A 156 -8.45 6.38 5.74
C ASP A 156 -7.84 5.02 6.04
N THR A 157 -8.60 3.98 5.72
CA THR A 157 -8.20 2.57 5.61
C THR A 157 -6.76 2.41 5.10
N LYS A 158 -6.31 3.29 4.20
CA LYS A 158 -4.94 3.41 3.64
C LYS A 158 -3.84 3.41 4.70
N ILE A 159 -4.03 4.15 5.78
CA ILE A 159 -3.02 4.31 6.84
C ILE A 159 -2.88 2.98 7.57
N TYR A 160 -4.00 2.38 7.99
CA TYR A 160 -4.02 1.04 8.60
C TYR A 160 -3.48 -0.06 7.68
N SER A 161 -3.79 -0.04 6.38
CA SER A 161 -3.28 -1.03 5.42
C SER A 161 -1.75 -1.08 5.38
N ILE A 162 -1.10 0.09 5.41
CA ILE A 162 0.36 0.18 5.32
C ILE A 162 0.99 -0.20 6.67
N PHE A 163 0.42 0.31 7.78
CA PHE A 163 0.84 -0.02 9.15
C PHE A 163 0.80 -1.53 9.42
N SER A 164 -0.38 -2.13 9.34
CA SER A 164 -0.61 -3.53 9.68
C SER A 164 0.04 -4.49 8.70
N GLY A 165 0.10 -4.10 7.42
CA GLY A 165 0.37 -5.02 6.32
C GLY A 165 1.82 -5.13 5.86
N LEU A 166 2.62 -4.05 5.96
CA LEU A 166 3.94 -3.98 5.31
C LEU A 166 5.10 -3.82 6.28
N ILE A 167 4.97 -3.00 7.34
CA ILE A 167 6.08 -2.71 8.25
C ILE A 167 6.10 -3.64 9.46
N LYS A 168 4.93 -3.97 10.02
CA LYS A 168 4.81 -4.92 11.15
C LYS A 168 5.51 -6.26 10.85
N ARG A 169 5.45 -6.73 9.61
CA ARG A 169 6.07 -8.00 9.15
C ARG A 169 7.58 -8.10 9.39
N TRP A 170 8.30 -6.98 9.48
CA TRP A 170 9.76 -7.02 9.62
C TRP A 170 10.26 -7.33 11.03
N ARG A 171 9.39 -7.23 12.04
CA ARG A 171 9.77 -7.45 13.43
C ARG A 171 8.82 -8.36 14.20
N HIS A 172 7.64 -8.63 13.64
CA HIS A 172 6.59 -9.43 14.25
C HIS A 172 6.21 -10.58 13.34
N HIS A 173 5.71 -11.65 13.95
CA HIS A 173 5.27 -12.79 13.17
C HIS A 173 4.10 -12.37 12.28
N LEU A 174 4.06 -12.89 11.05
CA LEU A 174 3.06 -12.49 10.06
C LEU A 174 1.61 -12.75 10.54
N LYS A 175 1.42 -13.77 11.39
CA LYS A 175 0.15 -14.07 12.06
C LYS A 175 -0.43 -12.88 12.84
N GLU A 176 0.43 -12.04 13.43
CA GLU A 176 -0.01 -10.88 14.20
C GLU A 176 -0.55 -9.73 13.34
N SER A 177 -0.46 -9.86 12.00
CA SER A 177 -1.07 -8.90 11.07
C SER A 177 -2.51 -9.24 10.71
N LEU A 178 -2.99 -10.45 11.01
CA LEU A 178 -4.29 -10.92 10.50
C LEU A 178 -5.46 -10.12 11.09
N ASP A 179 -5.60 -10.07 12.42
CA ASP A 179 -6.72 -9.37 13.05
C ASP A 179 -6.74 -7.87 12.71
N PRO A 180 -5.60 -7.14 12.77
CA PRO A 180 -5.58 -5.73 12.35
C PRO A 180 -5.92 -5.50 10.88
N LEU A 181 -5.65 -6.47 9.99
CA LEU A 181 -6.07 -6.38 8.59
C LEU A 181 -7.59 -6.59 8.46
N LEU A 182 -8.18 -7.48 9.23
CA LEU A 182 -9.63 -7.67 9.22
C LEU A 182 -10.38 -6.45 9.76
N GLU A 183 -9.91 -5.86 10.86
CA GLU A 183 -10.45 -4.60 11.39
C GLU A 183 -10.36 -3.48 10.35
N ALA A 184 -9.20 -3.32 9.71
CA ALA A 184 -9.01 -2.32 8.66
C ALA A 184 -9.94 -2.56 7.46
N CYS A 185 -10.13 -3.82 7.04
CA CYS A 185 -11.09 -4.16 5.99
C CYS A 185 -12.51 -3.72 6.38
N GLN A 186 -12.94 -4.03 7.60
CA GLN A 186 -14.27 -3.69 8.10
C GLN A 186 -14.49 -2.18 8.09
N THR A 187 -13.53 -1.40 8.62
CA THR A 187 -13.58 0.07 8.55
C THR A 187 -13.68 0.58 7.11
N GLY A 188 -12.93 -0.03 6.17
CA GLY A 188 -12.99 0.35 4.76
C GLY A 188 -14.36 0.10 4.12
N LEU A 189 -15.02 -1.00 4.49
CA LEU A 189 -16.38 -1.32 4.04
C LEU A 189 -17.40 -0.33 4.62
N GLU A 190 -17.32 -0.03 5.92
CA GLU A 190 -18.23 0.88 6.63
C GLU A 190 -18.10 2.33 6.15
N THR A 191 -16.89 2.75 5.78
CA THR A 191 -16.60 4.12 5.32
C THR A 191 -16.73 4.30 3.80
N GLY A 192 -17.00 3.22 3.06
CA GLY A 192 -17.14 3.25 1.60
C GLY A 192 -15.82 3.29 0.82
N ASP A 193 -14.68 3.07 1.48
CA ASP A 193 -13.35 2.97 0.86
C ASP A 193 -13.10 1.54 0.33
N LEU A 194 -13.97 1.12 -0.60
CA LEU A 194 -14.03 -0.25 -1.12
C LEU A 194 -12.72 -0.72 -1.75
N LEU A 195 -11.99 0.21 -2.36
CA LEU A 195 -10.74 -0.08 -3.07
C LEU A 195 -9.62 -0.49 -2.11
N ASN A 196 -9.53 0.19 -0.97
CA ASN A 196 -8.55 -0.15 0.05
C ASN A 196 -8.99 -1.39 0.82
N ALA A 197 -10.29 -1.52 1.15
CA ALA A 197 -10.83 -2.73 1.76
C ALA A 197 -10.48 -3.98 0.93
N ALA A 198 -10.69 -3.94 -0.39
CA ALA A 198 -10.33 -5.03 -1.29
C ALA A 198 -8.82 -5.32 -1.33
N SER A 199 -7.99 -4.28 -1.30
CA SER A 199 -6.54 -4.42 -1.24
C SER A 199 -6.05 -5.06 0.07
N ILE A 200 -6.71 -4.74 1.20
CA ILE A 200 -6.44 -5.32 2.52
C ILE A 200 -6.83 -6.78 2.56
N VAL A 201 -8.02 -7.13 2.06
CA VAL A 201 -8.49 -8.53 1.97
C VAL A 201 -7.52 -9.38 1.15
N ARG A 202 -7.06 -8.87 0.00
CA ARG A 202 -6.03 -9.55 -0.80
C ARG A 202 -4.76 -9.80 -0.01
N LEU A 203 -4.35 -8.84 0.83
CA LEU A 203 -3.17 -8.97 1.69
C LEU A 203 -3.39 -9.99 2.81
N TYR A 204 -4.56 -9.99 3.44
CA TYR A 204 -4.96 -10.97 4.44
C TYR A 204 -4.88 -12.40 3.90
N CYS A 205 -5.46 -12.68 2.72
CA CYS A 205 -5.40 -13.99 2.07
C CYS A 205 -3.96 -14.43 1.74
N HIS A 206 -3.14 -13.50 1.24
CA HIS A 206 -1.70 -13.77 1.05
C HIS A 206 -1.02 -14.14 2.37
N ASN A 207 -1.34 -13.41 3.44
CA ASN A 207 -0.71 -13.63 4.73
C ASN A 207 -1.09 -15.00 5.29
N LEU A 208 -2.36 -15.42 5.16
CA LEU A 208 -2.82 -16.75 5.52
C LEU A 208 -2.02 -17.86 4.80
N PHE A 209 -1.79 -17.71 3.49
CA PHE A 209 -0.97 -18.66 2.74
C PHE A 209 0.47 -18.72 3.27
N PHE A 210 1.12 -17.57 3.44
CA PHE A 210 2.53 -17.51 3.83
C PHE A 210 2.83 -17.88 5.29
N ILE A 211 1.83 -17.87 6.18
CA ILE A 211 2.00 -18.42 7.54
C ILE A 211 1.82 -19.93 7.61
N GLY A 212 1.57 -20.60 6.47
CA GLY A 212 1.32 -22.04 6.43
C GLY A 212 -0.01 -22.42 7.09
N THR A 213 -1.05 -21.61 6.91
CA THR A 213 -2.40 -21.97 7.36
C THR A 213 -2.82 -23.29 6.72
N ASP A 214 -3.52 -24.14 7.49
CA ASP A 214 -4.13 -25.36 6.98
C ASP A 214 -4.92 -25.09 5.68
N LEU A 215 -4.72 -25.94 4.66
CA LEU A 215 -5.22 -25.70 3.31
C LEU A 215 -6.75 -25.66 3.24
N LYS A 216 -7.47 -26.40 4.10
CA LYS A 216 -8.94 -26.34 4.15
C LYS A 216 -9.42 -25.01 4.71
N THR A 217 -8.73 -24.51 5.74
CA THR A 217 -9.02 -23.18 6.30
C THR A 217 -8.70 -22.08 5.29
N LEU A 218 -7.58 -22.19 4.58
CA LEU A 218 -7.22 -21.25 3.52
C LEU A 218 -8.23 -21.25 2.37
N GLU A 219 -8.69 -22.42 1.92
CA GLU A 219 -9.73 -22.55 0.89
C GLU A 219 -11.00 -21.82 1.33
N LYS A 220 -11.50 -22.12 2.53
CA LYS A 220 -12.71 -21.50 3.09
C LYS A 220 -12.62 -19.98 3.16
N GLU A 221 -11.50 -19.46 3.67
CA GLU A 221 -11.28 -18.02 3.82
C GLU A 221 -11.15 -17.34 2.45
N THR A 222 -10.38 -17.92 1.52
CA THR A 222 -10.20 -17.37 0.17
C THR A 222 -11.48 -17.43 -0.66
N ALA A 223 -12.33 -18.46 -0.49
CA ALA A 223 -13.66 -18.54 -1.10
C ALA A 223 -14.58 -17.41 -0.58
N LYS A 224 -14.71 -17.30 0.75
CA LYS A 224 -15.50 -16.26 1.41
C LYS A 224 -15.12 -14.86 0.94
N TYR A 225 -13.82 -14.54 0.98
CA TYR A 225 -13.34 -13.23 0.57
C TYR A 225 -13.36 -13.03 -0.95
N GLY A 226 -13.22 -14.10 -1.73
CA GLY A 226 -13.44 -14.08 -3.18
C GLY A 226 -14.84 -13.62 -3.54
N GLU A 227 -15.87 -14.18 -2.90
CA GLU A 227 -17.26 -13.75 -3.11
C GLU A 227 -17.49 -12.27 -2.77
N ILE A 228 -16.89 -11.79 -1.67
CA ILE A 228 -16.97 -10.37 -1.30
C ILE A 228 -16.35 -9.50 -2.40
N LEU A 229 -15.13 -9.82 -2.84
CA LEU A 229 -14.44 -9.07 -3.88
C LEU A 229 -15.18 -9.07 -5.22
N MET A 230 -15.84 -10.19 -5.55
CA MET A 230 -16.70 -10.32 -6.73
C MET A 230 -17.91 -9.40 -6.64
N LYS A 231 -18.62 -9.39 -5.50
CA LYS A 231 -19.77 -8.48 -5.27
C LYS A 231 -19.36 -7.01 -5.32
N LEU A 232 -18.15 -6.68 -4.85
CA LEU A 232 -17.58 -5.34 -4.91
C LEU A 232 -17.01 -4.95 -6.28
N LYS A 233 -17.03 -5.88 -7.26
CA LYS A 233 -16.47 -5.71 -8.61
C LYS A 233 -14.99 -5.31 -8.60
N GLN A 234 -14.22 -5.85 -7.67
CA GLN A 234 -12.78 -5.57 -7.52
C GLN A 234 -11.94 -6.67 -8.15
N GLU A 235 -11.79 -6.62 -9.47
CA GLU A 235 -11.22 -7.72 -10.26
C GLU A 235 -9.75 -8.03 -9.96
N SER A 236 -8.88 -7.02 -9.84
CA SER A 236 -7.44 -7.27 -9.61
C SER A 236 -7.18 -7.93 -8.25
N PRO A 237 -7.74 -7.44 -7.12
CA PRO A 237 -7.71 -8.17 -5.85
C PRO A 237 -8.33 -9.56 -5.93
N LEU A 238 -9.46 -9.73 -6.62
CA LEU A 238 -10.13 -11.02 -6.79
C LEU A 238 -9.21 -12.04 -7.47
N ARG A 239 -8.63 -11.69 -8.63
CA ARG A 239 -7.69 -12.54 -9.37
C ARG A 239 -6.56 -13.04 -8.49
N ASN A 240 -5.99 -12.16 -7.66
CA ASN A 240 -4.91 -12.50 -6.74
C ASN A 240 -5.35 -13.47 -5.63
N VAL A 241 -6.55 -13.31 -5.08
CA VAL A 241 -7.09 -14.24 -4.06
C VAL A 241 -7.41 -15.60 -4.68
N MET A 242 -7.98 -15.61 -5.88
CA MET A 242 -8.28 -16.83 -6.63
C MET A 242 -7.04 -17.61 -7.04
N LEU A 243 -5.95 -16.92 -7.38
CA LEU A 243 -4.64 -17.53 -7.64
C LEU A 243 -4.11 -18.31 -6.43
N ILE A 244 -4.24 -17.75 -5.22
CA ILE A 244 -3.88 -18.45 -3.97
C ILE A 244 -4.79 -19.66 -3.74
N ARG A 245 -6.09 -19.49 -3.94
CA ARG A 245 -7.07 -20.57 -3.79
C ARG A 245 -6.76 -21.73 -4.73
N GLN A 246 -6.47 -21.45 -6.00
CA GLN A 246 -6.07 -22.46 -6.97
C GLN A 246 -4.75 -23.14 -6.57
N THR A 247 -3.77 -22.39 -6.07
CA THR A 247 -2.51 -22.96 -5.59
C THR A 247 -2.77 -23.94 -4.43
N ALA A 248 -3.67 -23.61 -3.50
CA ALA A 248 -4.08 -24.50 -2.43
C ALA A 248 -4.76 -25.78 -2.96
N SER A 249 -5.62 -25.65 -3.98
CA SER A 249 -6.24 -26.81 -4.67
C SER A 249 -5.19 -27.71 -5.33
N ASN A 250 -4.19 -27.14 -5.99
CA ASN A 250 -3.08 -27.90 -6.59
C ASN A 250 -2.26 -28.64 -5.52
N LEU A 251 -2.01 -28.01 -4.36
CA LEU A 251 -1.29 -28.64 -3.25
C LEU A 251 -2.06 -29.78 -2.58
N THR A 252 -3.40 -29.76 -2.63
CA THR A 252 -4.26 -30.83 -2.08
C THR A 252 -4.51 -31.98 -3.05
N GLY A 253 -3.98 -31.90 -4.28
CA GLY A 253 -4.18 -32.92 -5.32
C GLY A 253 -5.54 -32.84 -6.04
N ALA A 254 -6.22 -31.70 -5.94
CA ALA A 254 -7.51 -31.48 -6.60
C ALA A 254 -7.40 -31.01 -8.06
N SER A 255 -6.18 -30.80 -8.58
CA SER A 255 -5.91 -30.47 -9.98
C SER A 255 -5.23 -31.64 -10.69
N GLU A 256 -5.54 -31.84 -11.98
CA GLU A 256 -4.97 -32.90 -12.81
C GLU A 256 -3.44 -32.79 -12.95
N GLU A 257 -2.94 -31.55 -13.07
CA GLU A 257 -1.52 -31.22 -13.23
C GLU A 257 -1.07 -30.28 -12.10
N ARG A 258 -0.22 -30.78 -11.20
CA ARG A 258 0.16 -30.06 -9.97
C ARG A 258 0.86 -28.74 -10.23
N THR A 259 1.68 -28.64 -11.28
CA THR A 259 2.54 -27.48 -11.59
C THR A 259 1.86 -26.44 -12.48
N ILE A 260 0.67 -26.77 -13.01
CA ILE A 260 -0.10 -25.91 -13.91
C ILE A 260 -1.29 -25.35 -13.12
N LEU A 261 -1.40 -24.02 -13.04
CA LEU A 261 -2.46 -23.35 -12.28
C LEU A 261 -3.74 -23.24 -13.12
N ILE A 262 -4.36 -24.40 -13.40
CA ILE A 262 -5.65 -24.52 -14.07
C ILE A 262 -6.62 -25.26 -13.14
N GLY A 263 -7.78 -24.65 -12.91
CA GLY A 263 -8.90 -25.25 -12.20
C GLY A 263 -10.06 -24.28 -12.03
N GLU A 264 -10.99 -24.62 -11.15
CA GLU A 264 -12.23 -23.86 -10.92
C GLU A 264 -11.98 -22.41 -10.50
N SER A 265 -10.91 -22.16 -9.73
CA SER A 265 -10.66 -20.83 -9.16
C SER A 265 -9.81 -19.96 -10.08
N PHE A 266 -8.85 -20.52 -10.81
CA PHE A 266 -7.93 -19.76 -11.65
C PHE A 266 -7.52 -20.58 -12.88
N ASN A 267 -7.41 -19.91 -14.03
CA ASN A 267 -6.92 -20.52 -15.26
C ASN A 267 -5.80 -19.65 -15.82
N GLU A 268 -4.56 -20.14 -15.73
CA GLU A 268 -3.39 -19.40 -16.20
C GLU A 268 -3.35 -19.19 -17.72
N GLU A 269 -3.95 -20.06 -18.53
CA GLU A 269 -3.93 -19.92 -20.00
C GLU A 269 -4.77 -18.73 -20.47
N THR A 270 -5.91 -18.50 -19.81
CA THR A 270 -6.80 -17.39 -20.15
C THR A 270 -6.42 -16.11 -19.40
N MET A 271 -6.00 -16.22 -18.14
CA MET A 271 -5.74 -15.04 -17.30
C MET A 271 -4.33 -14.46 -17.47
N LEU A 272 -3.30 -15.26 -17.78
CA LEU A 272 -1.95 -14.73 -17.95
C LEU A 272 -1.84 -13.73 -19.13
N PRO A 273 -2.45 -13.97 -20.31
CA PRO A 273 -2.50 -12.98 -21.38
C PRO A 273 -3.09 -11.64 -20.92
N ASP A 274 -4.23 -11.67 -20.22
CA ASP A 274 -4.88 -10.47 -19.67
C ASP A 274 -3.98 -9.72 -18.68
N LEU A 275 -3.25 -10.46 -17.82
CA LEU A 275 -2.30 -9.88 -16.87
C LEU A 275 -1.11 -9.20 -17.58
N ILE A 276 -0.63 -9.80 -18.67
CA ILE A 276 0.44 -9.24 -19.51
C ILE A 276 -0.04 -7.98 -20.21
N GLU A 277 -1.22 -8.02 -20.84
CA GLU A 277 -1.81 -6.89 -21.55
C GLU A 277 -2.08 -5.71 -20.59
N SER A 278 -2.62 -5.99 -19.41
CA SER A 278 -2.86 -5.00 -18.36
C SER A 278 -1.59 -4.56 -17.61
N ASN A 279 -0.43 -5.18 -17.90
CA ASN A 279 0.85 -4.91 -17.25
C ASN A 279 0.78 -5.02 -15.71
N ASP A 280 -0.02 -5.96 -15.19
CA ASP A 280 -0.13 -6.23 -13.74
C ASP A 280 1.05 -7.06 -13.25
N LYS A 281 2.21 -6.40 -13.16
CA LYS A 281 3.49 -7.02 -12.77
C LYS A 281 3.44 -7.74 -11.42
N ASP A 282 2.65 -7.23 -10.47
CA ASP A 282 2.56 -7.85 -9.14
C ASP A 282 1.86 -9.21 -9.24
N ALA A 283 0.77 -9.32 -10.03
CA ALA A 283 0.08 -10.58 -10.27
C ALA A 283 0.92 -11.57 -11.10
N ILE A 284 1.64 -11.09 -12.11
CA ILE A 284 2.55 -11.92 -12.92
C ILE A 284 3.66 -12.52 -12.05
N ILE A 285 4.31 -11.71 -11.21
CA ILE A 285 5.34 -12.20 -10.28
C ILE A 285 4.74 -13.22 -9.29
N GLY A 286 3.55 -12.92 -8.75
CA GLY A 286 2.83 -13.83 -7.86
C GLY A 286 2.55 -15.19 -8.50
N LEU A 287 2.08 -15.20 -9.75
CA LEU A 287 1.81 -16.42 -10.50
C LEU A 287 3.08 -17.26 -10.65
N TYR A 288 4.16 -16.69 -11.19
CA TYR A 288 5.40 -17.44 -11.38
C TYR A 288 6.03 -17.89 -10.06
N PHE A 289 5.92 -17.09 -9.00
CA PHE A 289 6.39 -17.48 -7.67
C PHE A 289 5.63 -18.70 -7.13
N LEU A 290 4.30 -18.72 -7.23
CA LEU A 290 3.49 -19.84 -6.76
C LEU A 290 3.70 -21.09 -7.61
N LYS A 291 3.88 -20.95 -8.94
CA LYS A 291 4.30 -22.06 -9.81
C LYS A 291 5.63 -22.65 -9.38
N ALA A 292 6.62 -21.82 -9.08
CA ALA A 292 7.92 -22.28 -8.61
C ALA A 292 7.84 -23.03 -7.26
N MET A 293 6.82 -22.79 -6.44
CA MET A 293 6.56 -23.57 -5.22
C MET A 293 5.89 -24.92 -5.48
N LEU A 294 5.23 -25.10 -6.62
CA LEU A 294 4.54 -26.32 -7.00
C LEU A 294 5.44 -27.34 -7.71
N CYS A 295 6.53 -26.87 -8.31
CA CYS A 295 7.61 -27.67 -8.91
C CYS A 295 8.55 -28.23 -7.86
#